data_AF-A0A812ZTH1-F1
#
_entry.id   AF-A0A812ZTH1-F1
#
_cell.length_a   1.000
_cell.length_b   1.000
_cell.length_c   1.000
_cell.angle_alpha   90.00
_cell.angle_beta   90.00
_cell.angle_gamma   90.00
#
_symmetry.space_group_name_H-M   'P 1'
#
loop_
_entity.id
_entity.type
_entity.pdbx_description
1 polymer ?
#
loop_
_entity_poly.entity_id
_entity_poly.type
_entity_poly.pdbx_seq_one_letter_code
_entity_poly.pdbx_strand_id
1 'polypeptide(L)'
;YVVYLAASATGGSRSLLGNVTVGANSFDISADFPLENYTHVLVYTRSDFGESSIPEAVPVVDVFSRVTDLDFVDKDLDAEQLGGFVRWIAPADASQVRASGRCRPNPSKLGVVGVAVLPASRKRFSHSG
;
A
#
# COMPACT_ATOMS: atom_id res chain seq x y z
N TYR A 1 -18.02 -18.67 8.22
CA TYR A 1 -18.48 -17.63 7.29
C TYR A 1 -17.96 -17.93 5.88
N VAL A 2 -18.59 -17.36 4.86
CA VAL A 2 -18.12 -17.39 3.47
C VAL A 2 -18.03 -15.98 2.95
N VAL A 3 -16.93 -15.65 2.28
CA VAL A 3 -16.63 -14.30 1.80
C VAL A 3 -16.65 -14.31 0.27
N TYR A 4 -17.34 -13.34 -0.32
CA TYR A 4 -17.47 -13.16 -1.76
C TYR A 4 -17.15 -11.72 -2.18
N LEU A 5 -16.75 -11.55 -3.42
CA LEU A 5 -16.90 -10.30 -4.16
C LEU A 5 -18.21 -10.33 -4.95
N ALA A 6 -18.84 -9.16 -5.13
CA ALA A 6 -20.10 -9.04 -5.86
C ALA A 6 -20.22 -7.71 -6.60
N ALA A 7 -21.02 -7.70 -7.66
CA ALA A 7 -21.37 -6.49 -8.40
C ALA A 7 -22.52 -5.68 -7.72
N SER A 8 -23.12 -6.21 -6.65
CA SER A 8 -24.16 -5.55 -5.86
C SER A 8 -24.15 -6.01 -4.40
N ALA A 9 -24.73 -5.19 -3.51
CA ALA A 9 -24.88 -5.51 -2.09
C ALA A 9 -25.73 -6.77 -1.81
N THR A 10 -26.56 -7.20 -2.76
CA THR A 10 -27.44 -8.37 -2.62
C THR A 10 -26.83 -9.66 -3.18
N GLY A 11 -25.62 -9.61 -3.75
CA GLY A 11 -25.00 -10.80 -4.35
C GLY A 11 -25.26 -11.00 -5.83
N GLY A 12 -25.32 -9.92 -6.61
CA GLY A 12 -25.22 -10.00 -8.07
C GLY A 12 -23.83 -10.44 -8.52
N SER A 13 -23.76 -11.41 -9.43
CA SER A 13 -22.51 -11.89 -10.05
C SER A 13 -21.39 -12.22 -9.05
N ARG A 14 -21.71 -12.96 -7.99
CA ARG A 14 -20.75 -13.25 -6.90
C ARG A 14 -19.57 -14.10 -7.36
N SER A 15 -18.40 -13.83 -6.79
CA SER A 15 -17.21 -14.68 -6.91
C SER A 15 -16.67 -15.02 -5.52
N LEU A 16 -16.38 -16.30 -5.30
CA LEU A 16 -15.93 -16.82 -4.01
C LEU A 16 -14.50 -16.38 -3.74
N LEU A 17 -14.27 -15.70 -2.62
CA LEU A 17 -12.93 -15.42 -2.12
C LEU A 17 -12.44 -16.54 -1.19
N GLY A 18 -13.31 -17.03 -0.29
CA GLY A 18 -12.92 -18.09 0.64
C GLY A 18 -13.89 -18.35 1.76
N ASN A 19 -13.53 -19.33 2.60
CA ASN A 19 -14.27 -19.72 3.79
C ASN A 19 -13.47 -19.31 5.04
N VAL A 20 -14.17 -18.83 6.06
CA VAL A 20 -13.61 -18.40 7.34
C VAL A 20 -14.19 -19.27 8.45
N THR A 21 -13.33 -19.82 9.30
CA THR A 21 -13.75 -20.67 10.43
C THR A 21 -14.55 -19.89 11.46
N VAL A 22 -15.34 -20.60 12.28
CA VAL A 22 -16.07 -19.97 13.38
C VAL A 22 -15.09 -19.34 14.37
N GLY A 23 -15.47 -18.19 14.94
CA GLY A 23 -14.62 -17.43 15.87
C GLY A 23 -13.60 -16.48 15.23
N ALA A 24 -13.35 -16.59 13.92
CA ALA A 24 -12.58 -15.59 13.19
C ALA A 24 -13.50 -14.47 12.69
N ASN A 25 -13.05 -13.22 12.88
CA ASN A 25 -13.78 -11.99 12.52
C ASN A 25 -13.04 -11.15 11.47
N SER A 26 -12.09 -11.76 10.75
CA SER A 26 -11.30 -11.11 9.71
C SER A 26 -11.00 -12.09 8.57
N PHE A 27 -10.82 -11.54 7.37
CA PHE A 27 -10.38 -12.23 6.17
C PHE A 27 -9.47 -11.29 5.39
N ASP A 28 -8.27 -11.76 5.02
CA ASP A 28 -7.30 -10.97 4.29
C ASP A 28 -7.52 -11.13 2.77
N ILE A 29 -7.62 -10.01 2.07
CA ILE A 29 -7.68 -9.96 0.61
C ILE A 29 -6.33 -9.40 0.16
N SER A 30 -5.66 -10.10 -0.75
CA SER A 30 -4.35 -9.68 -1.27
C SER A 30 -4.40 -8.26 -1.85
N ALA A 31 -3.34 -7.49 -1.60
CA ALA A 31 -3.20 -6.13 -2.13
C ALA A 31 -3.18 -6.07 -3.67
N ASP A 32 -2.80 -7.17 -4.33
CA ASP A 32 -2.74 -7.28 -5.80
C ASP A 32 -3.99 -7.95 -6.39
N PHE A 33 -5.10 -7.99 -5.65
CA PHE A 33 -6.33 -8.62 -6.13
C PHE A 33 -7.04 -7.71 -7.17
N PRO A 34 -7.25 -8.16 -8.43
CA PRO A 34 -7.94 -7.35 -9.44
C PRO A 34 -9.40 -7.05 -9.03
N LEU A 35 -9.77 -5.77 -9.00
CA LEU A 35 -11.12 -5.36 -8.62
C LEU A 35 -12.19 -5.74 -9.68
N GLU A 36 -11.80 -5.79 -10.95
CA GLU A 36 -12.69 -6.11 -12.08
C GLU A 36 -14.01 -5.30 -12.03
N ASN A 37 -15.16 -5.96 -12.19
CA ASN A 37 -16.50 -5.35 -12.12
C ASN A 37 -17.14 -5.50 -10.72
N TYR A 38 -16.37 -5.88 -9.69
CA TYR A 38 -16.89 -6.03 -8.34
C TYR A 38 -16.96 -4.69 -7.63
N THR A 39 -18.04 -4.45 -6.90
CA THR A 39 -18.31 -3.20 -6.19
C THR A 39 -18.56 -3.41 -4.70
N HIS A 40 -18.75 -4.65 -4.26
CA HIS A 40 -19.04 -5.00 -2.87
C HIS A 40 -18.27 -6.25 -2.44
N VAL A 41 -17.87 -6.27 -1.16
CA VAL A 41 -17.49 -7.49 -0.43
C VAL A 41 -18.69 -7.94 0.38
N LEU A 42 -19.03 -9.22 0.27
CA LEU A 42 -20.14 -9.84 0.98
C LEU A 42 -19.65 -10.90 1.95
N VAL A 43 -20.19 -10.90 3.16
CA VAL A 43 -19.94 -11.94 4.16
C VAL A 43 -21.24 -12.63 4.50
N TYR A 44 -21.26 -13.95 4.29
CA TYR A 44 -22.39 -14.80 4.64
C TYR A 44 -22.07 -15.65 5.86
N THR A 45 -23.04 -15.76 6.76
CA THR A 45 -23.01 -16.81 7.80
C THR A 45 -23.26 -18.16 7.15
N ARG A 46 -22.52 -19.19 7.56
CA ARG A 46 -22.64 -20.57 7.05
C ARG A 46 -22.63 -21.56 8.19
N SER A 47 -23.52 -22.54 8.12
CA SER A 47 -23.61 -23.71 9.00
C SER A 47 -23.56 -24.99 8.18
N ASP A 48 -23.65 -26.14 8.84
CA ASP A 48 -23.74 -27.47 8.20
C ASP A 48 -25.00 -27.61 7.32
N PHE A 49 -26.04 -26.81 7.60
CA PHE A 49 -27.30 -26.81 6.86
C PHE A 49 -27.30 -25.87 5.65
N GLY A 50 -26.26 -25.02 5.51
CA GLY A 50 -26.11 -24.14 4.35
C GLY A 50 -25.61 -22.74 4.68
N GLU A 51 -25.54 -21.94 3.61
CA GLU A 51 -25.26 -20.50 3.66
C GLU A 51 -26.56 -19.73 3.95
N SER A 52 -26.46 -18.65 4.75
CA SER A 52 -27.55 -17.68 4.93
C SER A 52 -28.01 -17.11 3.59
N SER A 53 -29.29 -16.80 3.43
CA SER A 53 -29.79 -16.10 2.24
C SER A 53 -29.51 -14.59 2.25
N ILE A 54 -29.12 -14.04 3.40
CA ILE A 54 -28.87 -12.60 3.60
C ILE A 54 -27.39 -12.40 3.99
N PRO A 55 -26.62 -11.63 3.20
CA PRO A 55 -25.26 -11.21 3.56
C PRO A 55 -25.23 -9.92 4.39
N GLU A 56 -24.09 -9.70 5.02
CA GLU A 56 -23.61 -8.34 5.33
C GLU A 56 -22.73 -7.86 4.16
N ALA A 57 -22.89 -6.62 3.73
CA ALA A 57 -22.25 -6.07 2.53
C ALA A 57 -21.50 -4.77 2.82
N VAL A 58 -20.27 -4.66 2.33
CA VAL A 58 -19.50 -3.41 2.37
C VAL A 58 -19.11 -2.98 0.95
N PRO A 59 -19.29 -1.71 0.55
CA PRO A 59 -18.86 -1.23 -0.75
C PRO A 59 -17.33 -1.19 -0.82
N VAL A 60 -16.78 -1.53 -1.98
CA VAL A 60 -15.37 -1.36 -2.28
C VAL A 60 -15.15 0.04 -2.84
N VAL A 61 -14.20 0.76 -2.25
CA VAL A 61 -13.77 2.07 -2.73
C VAL A 61 -12.27 1.99 -2.99
N ASP A 62 -11.88 2.16 -4.25
CA ASP A 62 -10.48 2.29 -4.64
C ASP A 62 -10.05 3.75 -4.46
N VAL A 63 -9.04 3.97 -3.62
CA VAL A 63 -8.48 5.29 -3.34
C VAL A 63 -6.98 5.24 -3.59
N PHE A 64 -6.53 6.02 -4.57
CA PHE A 64 -5.10 6.17 -4.85
C PHE A 64 -4.56 7.45 -4.21
N SER A 65 -3.48 7.33 -3.44
CA SER A 65 -2.75 8.47 -2.86
C SER A 65 -1.52 8.80 -3.70
N ARG A 66 -1.39 10.04 -4.20
CA ARG A 66 -0.22 10.49 -4.97
C ARG A 66 0.42 11.73 -4.36
N VAL A 67 1.75 11.78 -4.37
CA VAL A 67 2.51 13.00 -4.09
C VAL A 67 2.35 14.00 -5.23
N THR A 68 2.42 15.28 -4.92
CA THR A 68 2.38 16.38 -5.89
C THR A 68 3.56 17.32 -5.68
N ASP A 69 3.78 18.24 -6.62
CA ASP A 69 4.81 19.30 -6.51
C ASP A 69 6.22 18.75 -6.23
N LEU A 70 6.62 17.75 -7.03
CA LEU A 70 7.95 17.16 -6.94
C LEU A 70 8.98 18.14 -7.50
N ASP A 71 9.85 18.63 -6.63
CA ASP A 71 10.93 19.56 -6.96
C ASP A 71 12.28 19.01 -6.48
N PHE A 72 13.31 19.22 -7.30
CA PHE A 72 14.69 18.91 -6.98
C PHE A 72 15.59 20.02 -7.53
N VAL A 73 16.27 20.71 -6.61
CA VAL A 73 17.29 21.70 -6.95
C VAL A 73 18.64 21.08 -6.67
N ASP A 74 19.42 20.89 -7.74
CA ASP A 74 20.81 20.49 -7.64
C ASP A 74 21.67 21.68 -7.21
N LYS A 75 22.41 21.51 -6.12
CA LYS A 75 23.15 22.56 -5.42
C LYS A 75 24.63 22.26 -5.28
N ASP A 76 25.11 21.13 -5.80
CA ASP A 76 26.54 20.95 -5.91
C ASP A 76 27.07 21.60 -7.20
N LEU A 77 28.36 21.92 -7.17
CA LEU A 77 29.06 22.64 -8.24
C LEU A 77 30.04 21.73 -8.97
N ASP A 78 30.03 20.43 -8.64
CA ASP A 78 30.94 19.44 -9.18
C ASP A 78 30.22 18.67 -10.28
N ALA A 79 30.77 18.69 -11.49
CA ALA A 79 30.21 17.92 -12.60
C ALA A 79 30.12 16.43 -12.23
N GLU A 80 28.98 15.81 -12.55
CA GLU A 80 28.64 14.40 -12.26
C GLU A 80 28.24 14.09 -10.81
N GLN A 81 28.07 15.10 -9.96
CA GLN A 81 27.51 14.91 -8.62
C GLN A 81 26.06 15.37 -8.56
N LEU A 82 25.34 14.89 -7.54
CA LEU A 82 23.98 15.32 -7.22
C LEU A 82 23.93 15.67 -5.75
N GLY A 83 23.48 16.89 -5.46
CA GLY A 83 23.56 17.44 -4.12
C GLY A 83 22.41 18.37 -3.85
N GLY A 84 21.36 17.90 -3.17
CA GLY A 84 20.18 18.73 -2.99
C GLY A 84 19.09 18.09 -2.14
N PHE A 85 18.04 18.86 -1.89
CA PHE A 85 16.84 18.34 -1.25
C PHE A 85 15.80 18.05 -2.32
N VAL A 86 15.31 16.81 -2.35
CA VAL A 86 14.06 16.48 -3.03
C VAL A 86 12.91 16.89 -2.11
N ARG A 87 11.95 17.63 -2.67
CA ARG A 87 10.75 18.09 -1.94
C ARG A 87 9.52 17.67 -2.71
N TRP A 88 8.46 17.34 -1.98
CA TRP A 88 7.14 17.07 -2.53
C TRP A 88 6.08 17.43 -1.50
N ILE A 89 4.87 17.68 -1.98
CA ILE A 89 3.68 17.79 -1.13
C ILE A 89 3.15 16.38 -0.89
N ALA A 90 2.96 16.05 0.39
CA ALA A 90 2.37 14.78 0.80
C ALA A 90 0.93 14.65 0.28
N PRO A 91 0.45 13.43 -0.02
CA PRO A 91 -0.94 13.23 -0.40
C PRO A 91 -1.87 13.72 0.72
N ALA A 92 -3.05 14.22 0.36
CA ALA A 92 -4.05 14.64 1.34
C ALA A 92 -4.48 13.51 2.27
N ASP A 93 -4.45 12.26 1.79
CA ASP A 93 -4.64 11.06 2.59
C ASP A 93 -3.38 10.17 2.52
N ALA A 94 -2.64 10.12 3.63
CA ALA A 94 -1.45 9.29 3.77
C ALA A 94 -1.72 7.94 4.49
N SER A 95 -2.97 7.63 4.82
CA SER A 95 -3.32 6.39 5.55
C SER A 95 -2.95 5.11 4.79
N GLN A 96 -2.94 5.19 3.45
CA GLN A 96 -2.55 4.11 2.54
C GLN A 96 -1.05 4.16 2.15
N VAL A 97 -0.29 5.15 2.61
CA VAL A 97 1.14 5.30 2.27
C VAL A 97 2.00 4.66 3.35
N ARG A 98 2.79 3.64 2.98
CA ARG A 98 3.80 3.05 3.87
C ARG A 98 5.20 3.50 3.46
N ALA A 99 5.90 4.16 4.38
CA ALA A 99 7.31 4.50 4.17
C ALA A 99 8.18 3.27 4.44
N SER A 100 8.98 2.85 3.45
CA SER A 100 10.01 1.83 3.60
C SER A 100 11.40 2.46 3.43
N GLY A 101 12.11 2.65 4.54
CA GLY A 101 13.49 3.15 4.55
C GLY A 101 13.93 3.68 5.91
N ARG A 102 15.16 3.38 6.34
CA ARG A 102 15.77 4.05 7.50
C ARG A 102 16.52 5.28 7.02
N CYS A 103 15.98 6.45 7.30
CA CYS A 103 16.74 7.68 7.17
C CYS A 103 17.50 7.93 8.48
N ARG A 104 18.77 8.37 8.41
CA ARG A 104 19.45 8.91 9.58
C ARG A 104 18.89 10.32 9.81
N PRO A 105 18.11 10.57 10.86
CA PRO A 105 17.69 11.94 11.16
C PRO A 105 18.96 12.76 11.43
N ASN A 106 19.10 13.88 10.74
CA ASN A 106 20.08 14.89 11.13
C ASN A 106 19.57 15.52 12.44
N PRO A 107 20.27 15.37 13.59
CA PRO A 107 19.77 15.79 14.90
C PRO A 107 19.65 17.32 15.07
N SER A 108 19.98 18.12 14.04
CA SER A 108 19.93 19.57 14.13
C SER A 108 18.60 20.20 13.66
N LYS A 109 17.65 19.45 13.09
CA LYS A 109 16.30 19.95 12.77
C LYS A 109 15.24 18.86 12.93
N LEU A 110 14.58 18.82 14.09
CA LEU A 110 13.33 18.10 14.27
C LEU A 110 12.28 18.67 13.30
N GLY A 111 11.74 17.85 12.38
CA GLY A 111 10.49 18.21 11.71
C GLY A 111 10.21 17.65 10.31
N VAL A 112 11.13 16.95 9.63
CA VAL A 112 10.83 16.42 8.29
C VAL A 112 11.42 15.03 8.10
N VAL A 113 10.53 14.04 7.94
CA VAL A 113 10.88 12.65 7.59
C VAL A 113 11.31 12.62 6.13
N GLY A 114 12.58 12.85 5.86
CA GLY A 114 13.18 12.53 4.56
C GLY A 114 13.43 11.03 4.47
N VAL A 115 13.24 10.40 3.32
CA VAL A 115 13.71 9.04 3.02
C VAL A 115 15.00 9.21 2.22
N ALA A 116 16.14 8.77 2.76
CA ALA A 116 17.42 8.81 2.06
C ALA A 116 17.79 7.41 1.57
N VAL A 117 18.08 7.29 0.27
CA VAL A 117 18.68 6.10 -0.34
C VAL A 117 20.17 6.10 -0.02
N LEU A 118 20.66 5.07 0.68
CA LEU A 118 22.09 4.89 0.96
C LEU A 118 22.81 4.35 -0.28
N PRO A 119 23.96 4.93 -0.69
CA PRO A 119 24.87 4.20 -1.57
C PRO A 119 25.63 3.15 -0.75
N ALA A 120 25.63 1.91 -1.26
CA ALA A 120 26.48 0.83 -0.76
C ALA A 120 27.95 1.27 -0.77
N SER A 121 28.63 1.09 0.36
CA SER A 121 30.07 1.34 0.47
C SER A 121 30.87 0.04 0.59
N ARG A 122 31.97 0.00 -0.20
CA ARG A 122 33.23 -0.77 -0.07
C ARG A 122 33.19 -2.22 -0.55
N LYS A 123 34.17 -2.77 -1.30
CA LYS A 123 35.66 -2.62 -1.46
C LYS A 123 35.99 -3.30 -2.83
N ARG A 124 37.09 -3.11 -3.56
CA ARG A 124 38.52 -3.06 -3.17
C ARG A 124 39.36 -2.67 -4.40
N PHE A 125 40.46 -1.94 -4.17
CA PHE A 125 41.57 -1.72 -5.09
C PHE A 125 42.23 -3.05 -5.54
N SER A 126 42.70 -3.12 -6.79
CA SER A 126 43.93 -3.85 -7.14
C SER A 126 44.66 -3.11 -8.26
N HIS A 127 45.92 -2.75 -7.99
CA HIS A 127 46.92 -2.30 -8.95
C HIS A 127 47.61 -3.52 -9.56
N SER A 128 47.84 -3.53 -10.88
CA SER A 128 48.92 -4.22 -11.62
C SER A 128 48.55 -4.19 -13.11
N GLY A 129 49.35 -3.72 -14.06
CA GLY A 129 50.68 -3.12 -14.08
C GLY A 129 50.91 -2.57 -15.50
#